data_AF-A0AAW4G1N9-F1
#
_entry.id   AF-A0AAW4G1N9-F1
#
_cell.length_a   1.000
_cell.length_b   1.000
_cell.length_c   1.000
_cell.angle_alpha   90.00
_cell.angle_beta   90.00
_cell.angle_gamma   90.00
#
_symmetry.space_group_name_H-M   'P 1'
#
loop_
_entity.id
_entity.type
_entity.pdbx_description
1 polymer ?
#
loop_
_entity_poly.entity_id
_entity_poly.type
_entity_poly.pdbx_seq_one_letter_code
_entity_poly.pdbx_strand_id
1 'polypeptide(L)'
;MGIRARTLAATGLAAAAVFATFGVAAPADAAETKSLMIEGELEVADLDLLAIKAEGLTNAEGKTTGTYEATLLAGDDDNPLPLKVKGPITCIHTDGDTASLVYPISATDPNLVPTPLKDALAVQITVRKGDPSKVGVNGPAPTGSFSGCTPAATPFEFDGDIEIK
;
A
#
# COMPACT_ATOMS: atom_id res chain seq x y z
N MET A 1 -54.97 42.64 -46.77
CA MET A 1 -55.98 42.35 -45.72
C MET A 1 -55.23 41.69 -44.57
N GLY A 2 -54.91 42.33 -43.43
CA GLY A 2 -55.78 43.05 -42.51
C GLY A 2 -56.58 42.03 -41.69
N ILE A 3 -56.21 41.70 -40.44
CA ILE A 3 -56.79 42.28 -39.21
C ILE A 3 -55.80 42.16 -38.03
N ARG A 4 -55.81 43.21 -37.19
CA ARG A 4 -55.07 43.39 -35.93
C ARG A 4 -55.80 42.77 -34.72
N ALA A 5 -55.05 42.72 -33.60
CA ALA A 5 -55.48 42.92 -32.19
C ALA A 5 -55.64 41.64 -31.35
N ARG A 6 -55.38 41.60 -30.03
CA ARG A 6 -54.71 42.46 -29.02
C ARG A 6 -54.71 41.64 -27.70
N THR A 7 -53.61 41.70 -26.93
CA THR A 7 -53.45 41.64 -25.44
C THR A 7 -54.12 40.58 -24.57
N LEU A 8 -53.34 40.03 -23.61
CA LEU A 8 -53.50 40.05 -22.13
C LEU A 8 -52.34 39.20 -21.54
N ALA A 9 -51.22 39.76 -21.08
CA ALA A 9 -50.93 40.20 -19.71
C ALA A 9 -51.43 39.24 -18.60
N ALA A 10 -50.51 38.62 -17.84
CA ALA A 10 -50.42 38.75 -16.37
C ALA A 10 -49.43 37.76 -15.71
N THR A 11 -48.50 38.34 -14.93
CA THR A 11 -48.06 37.94 -13.56
C THR A 11 -47.48 36.55 -13.31
N GLY A 12 -46.18 36.47 -13.01
CA GLY A 12 -45.69 36.16 -11.64
C GLY A 12 -45.28 34.68 -11.56
N LEU A 13 -44.18 34.23 -10.95
CA LEU A 13 -43.39 34.73 -9.85
C LEU A 13 -41.89 34.55 -10.15
N ALA A 14 -41.09 35.54 -9.77
CA ALA A 14 -39.67 35.33 -9.51
C ALA A 14 -39.53 34.48 -8.24
N ALA A 15 -39.25 33.19 -8.38
CA ALA A 15 -38.75 32.40 -7.28
C ALA A 15 -37.23 32.62 -7.19
N ALA A 16 -36.82 33.49 -6.27
CA ALA A 16 -35.44 33.50 -5.79
C ALA A 16 -35.16 32.15 -5.12
N ALA A 17 -34.62 31.20 -5.88
CA ALA A 17 -34.10 29.97 -5.31
C ALA A 17 -32.85 30.35 -4.51
N VAL A 18 -32.98 30.31 -3.19
CA VAL A 18 -31.88 30.34 -2.24
C VAL A 18 -30.88 29.27 -2.68
N PHE A 19 -29.67 29.68 -3.06
CA PHE A 19 -28.55 28.78 -3.25
C PHE A 19 -28.18 28.18 -1.89
N ALA A 20 -28.88 27.13 -1.48
CA ALA A 20 -28.36 26.20 -0.50
C ALA A 20 -27.17 25.52 -1.20
N THR A 21 -25.96 25.90 -0.81
CA THR A 21 -24.72 25.23 -1.19
C THR A 21 -24.73 23.84 -0.58
N PHE A 22 -25.50 22.92 -1.14
CA PHE A 22 -25.26 21.50 -0.98
C PHE A 22 -23.94 21.24 -1.69
N GLY A 23 -22.87 21.08 -0.91
CA GLY A 23 -21.57 20.67 -1.41
C GLY A 23 -21.76 19.39 -2.22
N VAL A 24 -21.66 19.52 -3.54
CA VAL A 24 -21.48 18.38 -4.41
C VAL A 24 -20.11 17.81 -4.02
N ALA A 25 -20.11 16.81 -3.14
CA ALA A 25 -18.93 16.00 -2.95
C ALA A 25 -18.57 15.46 -4.33
N ALA A 26 -17.41 15.86 -4.85
CA ALA A 26 -16.86 15.25 -6.04
C ALA A 26 -16.91 13.73 -5.85
N PRO A 27 -17.23 12.94 -6.89
CA PRO A 27 -17.15 11.49 -6.78
C PRO A 27 -15.76 11.16 -6.24
N ALA A 28 -15.70 10.42 -5.13
CA ALA A 28 -14.45 9.86 -4.66
C ALA A 28 -13.92 9.02 -5.84
N ASP A 29 -12.75 9.38 -6.35
CA ASP A 29 -12.03 8.53 -7.31
C ASP A 29 -11.99 7.12 -6.73
N ALA A 30 -12.57 6.15 -7.43
CA ALA A 30 -12.53 4.77 -7.01
C ALA A 30 -11.05 4.38 -6.93
N ALA A 31 -10.61 3.92 -5.76
CA ALA A 31 -9.21 3.53 -5.59
C ALA A 31 -8.92 2.37 -6.55
N GLU A 32 -7.80 2.46 -7.26
CA GLU A 32 -7.34 1.36 -8.10
C GLU A 32 -7.10 0.12 -7.25
N THR A 33 -7.62 -1.03 -7.70
CA THR A 33 -7.38 -2.31 -7.03
C THR A 33 -5.96 -2.76 -7.33
N LYS A 34 -5.25 -3.20 -6.29
CA LYS A 34 -3.85 -3.64 -6.38
C LYS A 34 -3.69 -4.97 -5.69
N SER A 35 -2.83 -5.83 -6.20
CA SER A 35 -2.38 -7.04 -5.52
C SER A 35 -0.88 -7.21 -5.66
N LEU A 36 -0.29 -7.77 -4.61
CA LEU A 36 1.15 -7.96 -4.50
C LEU A 36 1.42 -9.31 -3.85
N MET A 37 2.26 -10.11 -4.49
CA MET A 37 2.86 -11.32 -3.92
C MET A 37 4.38 -11.19 -4.05
N ILE A 38 5.09 -11.47 -2.96
CA ILE A 38 6.56 -11.50 -2.92
C ILE A 38 6.94 -12.77 -2.17
N GLU A 39 7.76 -13.61 -2.78
CA GLU A 39 8.32 -14.80 -2.14
C GLU A 39 9.74 -15.00 -2.64
N GLY A 40 10.73 -14.85 -1.76
CA GLY A 40 12.13 -14.89 -2.15
C GLY A 40 13.06 -14.35 -1.07
N GLU A 41 14.31 -14.11 -1.44
CA GLU A 41 15.41 -13.86 -0.52
C GLU A 41 16.14 -12.57 -0.86
N LEU A 42 16.49 -11.83 0.18
CA LEU A 42 17.43 -10.72 0.08
C LEU A 42 18.85 -11.26 0.18
N GLU A 43 19.65 -10.93 -0.83
CA GLU A 43 21.05 -11.33 -0.93
C GLU A 43 22.02 -10.16 -0.74
N VAL A 44 23.13 -10.44 -0.06
CA VAL A 44 24.28 -9.54 0.03
C VAL A 44 25.57 -10.32 -0.16
N ALA A 45 26.29 -10.03 -1.25
CA ALA A 45 27.55 -10.69 -1.57
C ALA A 45 27.43 -12.23 -1.57
N ASP A 46 26.42 -12.72 -2.28
CA ASP A 46 26.09 -14.16 -2.44
C ASP A 46 25.73 -14.86 -1.11
N LEU A 47 25.18 -14.12 -0.14
CA LEU A 47 24.69 -14.64 1.13
C LEU A 47 23.21 -14.29 1.31
N ASP A 48 22.40 -15.30 1.62
CA ASP A 48 20.99 -15.14 1.92
C ASP A 48 20.84 -14.63 3.34
N LEU A 49 20.26 -13.43 3.49
CA LEU A 49 20.15 -12.77 4.80
C LEU A 49 18.71 -12.74 5.31
N LEU A 50 17.74 -12.69 4.40
CA LEU A 50 16.35 -12.50 4.77
C LEU A 50 15.43 -13.19 3.75
N ALA A 51 14.78 -14.27 4.18
CA ALA A 51 13.65 -14.81 3.46
C ALA A 51 12.43 -13.92 3.69
N ILE A 52 11.76 -13.53 2.60
CA ILE A 52 10.62 -12.61 2.58
C ILE A 52 9.42 -13.33 1.98
N LYS A 53 8.30 -13.28 2.69
CA LYS A 53 6.99 -13.73 2.18
C LYS A 53 5.94 -12.64 2.44
N ALA A 54 5.31 -12.17 1.37
CA ALA A 54 4.27 -11.16 1.45
C ALA A 54 3.13 -11.47 0.48
N GLU A 55 1.91 -11.35 0.95
CA GLU A 55 0.71 -11.41 0.12
C GLU A 55 -0.28 -10.34 0.59
N GLY A 56 -0.74 -9.50 -0.32
CA GLY A 56 -1.69 -8.46 0.03
C GLY A 56 -2.45 -7.87 -1.16
N LEU A 57 -3.53 -7.17 -0.83
CA LEU A 57 -4.43 -6.52 -1.77
C LEU A 57 -4.91 -5.17 -1.25
N THR A 58 -5.09 -4.22 -2.16
CA THR A 58 -5.88 -3.00 -1.96
C THR A 58 -7.16 -3.14 -2.75
N ASN A 59 -8.32 -3.05 -2.08
CA ASN A 59 -9.62 -3.16 -2.75
C ASN A 59 -10.06 -1.83 -3.40
N ALA A 60 -11.19 -1.84 -4.12
CA ALA A 60 -11.75 -0.66 -4.77
C ALA A 60 -12.15 0.49 -3.81
N GLU A 61 -12.26 0.21 -2.51
CA GLU A 61 -12.54 1.19 -1.45
C GLU A 61 -11.25 1.82 -0.89
N GLY A 62 -10.08 1.40 -1.38
CA GLY A 62 -8.77 1.84 -0.91
C GLY A 62 -8.30 1.14 0.36
N LYS A 63 -9.01 0.10 0.83
CA LYS A 63 -8.62 -0.67 2.01
C LYS A 63 -7.55 -1.69 1.64
N THR A 64 -6.39 -1.60 2.31
CA THR A 64 -5.31 -2.60 2.21
C THR A 64 -5.49 -3.71 3.23
N THR A 65 -5.28 -4.96 2.81
CA THR A 65 -5.20 -6.14 3.67
C THR A 65 -4.09 -7.06 3.18
N GLY A 66 -3.45 -7.80 4.08
CA GLY A 66 -2.42 -8.76 3.71
C GLY A 66 -1.54 -9.12 4.88
N THR A 67 -0.59 -10.02 4.65
CA THR A 67 0.38 -10.46 5.64
C THR A 67 1.78 -10.35 5.08
N TYR A 68 2.69 -9.95 5.96
CA TYR A 68 4.11 -10.00 5.73
C TYR A 68 4.76 -10.89 6.79
N GLU A 69 5.68 -11.75 6.37
CA GLU A 69 6.60 -12.50 7.22
C GLU A 69 8.02 -12.37 6.65
N ALA A 70 8.99 -12.15 7.53
CA ALA A 70 10.40 -12.31 7.20
C ALA A 70 11.09 -13.22 8.21
N THR A 71 11.99 -14.07 7.71
CA THR A 71 12.85 -14.96 8.50
C THR A 71 14.30 -14.56 8.28
N LEU A 72 15.05 -14.32 9.35
CA LEU A 72 16.48 -14.09 9.22
C LEU A 72 17.18 -15.39 8.85
N LEU A 73 18.11 -15.29 7.90
CA LEU A 73 18.91 -16.41 7.43
C LEU A 73 20.36 -16.26 7.90
N ALA A 74 21.08 -17.38 7.96
CA ALA A 74 22.47 -17.42 8.44
C ALA A 74 23.49 -17.42 7.28
N GLY A 75 23.13 -16.84 6.13
CA GLY A 75 23.93 -16.87 4.90
C GLY A 75 23.54 -17.97 3.92
N ASP A 76 22.62 -18.86 4.30
CA ASP A 76 21.94 -19.83 3.44
C ASP A 76 20.49 -20.07 3.94
N ASP A 77 19.63 -20.58 3.06
CA ASP A 77 18.24 -20.94 3.31
C ASP A 77 18.05 -22.28 4.06
N ASP A 78 19.04 -23.17 3.96
CA ASP A 78 19.09 -24.48 4.65
C ASP A 78 19.18 -24.34 6.19
N ASN A 79 19.76 -23.25 6.70
CA ASN A 79 19.97 -22.99 8.12
C ASN A 79 19.32 -21.67 8.58
N PRO A 80 17.96 -21.56 8.55
CA PRO A 80 17.28 -20.36 8.97
C PRO A 80 17.51 -20.10 10.47
N LEU A 81 17.76 -18.84 10.82
CA LEU A 81 17.79 -18.45 12.23
C LEU A 81 16.37 -18.54 12.79
N PRO A 82 16.21 -18.88 14.08
CA PRO A 82 14.90 -18.97 14.71
C PRO A 82 14.38 -17.57 15.06
N LEU A 83 14.47 -16.61 14.14
CA LEU A 83 13.93 -15.26 14.30
C LEU A 83 13.07 -14.90 13.11
N LYS A 84 11.76 -14.80 13.38
CA LYS A 84 10.76 -14.34 12.42
C LYS A 84 10.13 -13.04 12.87
N VAL A 85 9.78 -12.19 11.91
CA VAL A 85 9.06 -10.93 12.13
C VAL A 85 7.84 -10.92 11.22
N LYS A 86 6.66 -10.62 11.78
CA LYS A 86 5.41 -10.64 11.01
C LYS A 86 4.46 -9.50 11.35
N GLY A 87 3.68 -9.11 10.35
CA GLY A 87 2.80 -7.94 10.44
C GLY A 87 1.68 -7.95 9.41
N PRO A 88 0.58 -7.22 9.68
CA PRO A 88 -0.40 -6.92 8.65
C PRO A 88 0.18 -5.91 7.66
N ILE A 89 -0.09 -6.11 6.37
CA ILE A 89 0.22 -5.09 5.36
C ILE A 89 -0.83 -3.98 5.48
N THR A 90 -0.38 -2.74 5.61
CA THR A 90 -1.25 -1.57 5.83
C THR A 90 -1.24 -0.58 4.66
N CYS A 91 -0.27 -0.71 3.76
CA CYS A 91 -0.16 0.10 2.55
C CYS A 91 0.50 -0.74 1.46
N ILE A 92 -0.02 -0.67 0.24
CA ILE A 92 0.59 -1.22 -0.98
C ILE A 92 0.68 -0.13 -2.04
N HIS A 93 1.85 0.00 -2.63
CA HIS A 93 2.11 0.80 -3.80
C HIS A 93 2.61 -0.12 -4.92
N THR A 94 2.09 0.10 -6.12
CA THR A 94 2.48 -0.61 -7.34
C THR A 94 2.62 0.43 -8.45
N ASP A 95 3.69 0.33 -9.22
CA ASP A 95 3.98 1.17 -10.40
C ASP A 95 4.86 0.37 -11.37
N GLY A 96 4.23 -0.19 -12.41
CA GLY A 96 4.89 -1.08 -13.36
C GLY A 96 5.62 -2.25 -12.67
N ASP A 97 6.93 -2.30 -12.86
CA ASP A 97 7.82 -3.32 -12.28
C ASP A 97 8.25 -3.04 -10.83
N THR A 98 7.77 -1.94 -10.23
CA THR A 98 8.08 -1.56 -8.85
C THR A 98 6.89 -1.79 -7.94
N ALA A 99 7.12 -2.37 -6.77
CA ALA A 99 6.15 -2.40 -5.70
C ALA A 99 6.78 -2.03 -4.36
N SER A 100 5.98 -1.47 -3.46
CA SER A 100 6.36 -1.25 -2.08
C SER A 100 5.20 -1.50 -1.14
N LEU A 101 5.51 -2.01 0.04
CA LEU A 101 4.55 -2.24 1.11
C LEU A 101 5.08 -1.70 2.43
N VAL A 102 4.18 -1.38 3.34
CA VAL A 102 4.49 -1.07 4.75
C VAL A 102 3.70 -2.00 5.65
N TYR A 103 4.39 -2.62 6.60
CA TYR A 103 3.78 -3.46 7.62
C TYR A 103 4.26 -3.06 9.03
N PRO A 104 3.35 -2.81 9.98
CA PRO A 104 3.70 -2.74 11.40
C PRO A 104 4.13 -4.10 11.92
N ILE A 105 5.15 -4.13 12.78
CA ILE A 105 5.62 -5.34 13.43
C ILE A 105 4.62 -5.73 14.53
N SER A 106 3.85 -6.77 14.25
CA SER A 106 2.74 -7.21 15.12
C SER A 106 3.11 -8.39 16.02
N ALA A 107 4.15 -9.14 15.64
CA ALA A 107 4.67 -10.28 16.38
C ALA A 107 6.06 -10.68 15.86
N THR A 108 6.80 -11.38 16.71
CA THR A 108 8.01 -12.11 16.33
C THR A 108 7.94 -13.55 16.83
N ASP A 109 8.79 -14.42 16.27
CA ASP A 109 8.99 -15.79 16.77
C ASP A 109 10.50 -16.03 16.95
N PRO A 110 11.02 -16.24 18.18
CA PRO A 110 10.29 -16.21 19.45
C PRO A 110 9.68 -14.84 19.72
N ASN A 111 8.68 -14.78 20.61
CA ASN A 111 8.04 -13.50 20.94
C ASN A 111 8.99 -12.61 21.75
N LEU A 112 9.62 -11.67 21.06
CA LEU A 112 10.54 -10.67 21.59
C LEU A 112 9.88 -9.29 21.67
N VAL A 113 8.66 -9.13 21.12
CA VAL A 113 7.92 -7.87 21.11
C VAL A 113 6.93 -7.87 22.28
N PRO A 114 7.16 -7.06 23.32
CA PRO A 114 6.19 -6.88 24.39
C PRO A 114 4.87 -6.33 23.82
N THR A 115 3.74 -6.72 24.39
CA THR A 115 2.41 -6.26 23.95
C THR A 115 2.31 -4.73 23.79
N PRO A 116 2.89 -3.88 24.65
CA PRO A 116 2.85 -2.42 24.46
C PRO A 116 3.58 -1.90 23.22
N LEU A 117 4.51 -2.68 22.66
CA LEU A 117 5.28 -2.33 21.46
C LEU A 117 4.73 -2.98 20.19
N LYS A 118 3.62 -3.73 20.30
CA LYS A 118 2.90 -4.28 19.16
C LYS A 118 2.49 -3.14 18.24
N ASP A 119 2.81 -3.28 16.95
CA ASP A 119 2.48 -2.32 15.89
C ASP A 119 3.10 -0.92 16.10
N ALA A 120 4.02 -0.75 17.06
CA ALA A 120 4.66 0.53 17.36
C ALA A 120 5.77 0.89 16.36
N LEU A 121 6.42 -0.13 15.81
CA LEU A 121 7.42 -0.02 14.75
C LEU A 121 6.89 -0.66 13.47
N ALA A 122 7.25 -0.10 12.32
CA ALA A 122 6.94 -0.65 11.02
C ALA A 122 8.21 -0.72 10.16
N VAL A 123 8.11 -1.55 9.12
CA VAL A 123 9.14 -1.72 8.10
C VAL A 123 8.48 -1.50 6.75
N GLN A 124 9.20 -0.82 5.88
CA GLN A 124 8.87 -0.71 4.47
C GLN A 124 9.75 -1.65 3.66
N ILE A 125 9.12 -2.40 2.77
CA ILE A 125 9.80 -3.22 1.77
C ILE A 125 9.53 -2.61 0.41
N THR A 126 10.56 -2.49 -0.41
CA THR A 126 10.44 -2.09 -1.81
C THR A 126 11.10 -3.16 -2.66
N VAL A 127 10.40 -3.62 -3.69
CA VAL A 127 10.92 -4.56 -4.68
C VAL A 127 10.83 -3.95 -6.08
N ARG A 128 11.79 -4.28 -6.92
CA ARG A 128 11.85 -3.91 -8.33
C ARG A 128 12.14 -5.16 -9.14
N LYS A 129 11.24 -5.53 -10.05
CA LYS A 129 11.49 -6.61 -11.00
C LYS A 129 12.58 -6.21 -11.98
N GLY A 130 13.42 -7.17 -12.33
CA GLY A 130 14.49 -6.99 -13.29
C GLY A 130 15.32 -8.25 -13.44
N ASP A 131 16.49 -8.09 -14.06
CA ASP A 131 17.50 -9.13 -14.20
C ASP A 131 18.86 -8.57 -13.73
N PRO A 132 19.24 -8.76 -12.44
CA PRO A 132 18.46 -9.39 -11.38
C PRO A 132 17.40 -8.44 -10.78
N SER A 133 16.40 -9.01 -10.10
CA SER A 133 15.46 -8.24 -9.29
C SER A 133 16.18 -7.62 -8.07
N LYS A 134 15.62 -6.54 -7.54
CA LYS A 134 16.22 -5.79 -6.42
C LYS A 134 15.21 -5.59 -5.29
N VAL A 135 15.72 -5.59 -4.06
CA VAL A 135 14.93 -5.33 -2.85
C VAL A 135 15.59 -4.27 -1.97
N GLY A 136 14.77 -3.57 -1.20
CA GLY A 136 15.17 -2.61 -0.18
C GLY A 136 14.33 -2.77 1.07
N VAL A 137 15.00 -2.71 2.22
CA VAL A 137 14.40 -2.77 3.54
C VAL A 137 14.66 -1.43 4.23
N ASN A 138 13.59 -0.73 4.62
CA ASN A 138 13.68 0.54 5.34
C ASN A 138 12.94 0.44 6.67
N GLY A 139 13.63 0.73 7.78
CA GLY A 139 13.15 0.55 9.15
C GLY A 139 14.00 -0.47 9.93
N PRO A 140 13.58 -0.86 11.15
CA PRO A 140 12.34 -0.47 11.82
C PRO A 140 12.30 1.01 12.23
N ALA A 141 11.17 1.67 12.03
CA ALA A 141 10.92 3.05 12.46
C ALA A 141 9.51 3.17 13.08
N PRO A 142 9.20 4.22 13.87
CA PRO A 142 7.87 4.40 14.42
C PRO A 142 6.78 4.30 13.34
N THR A 143 5.73 3.50 13.55
CA THR A 143 4.71 3.26 12.51
C THR A 143 4.12 4.56 11.94
N GLY A 144 3.93 5.57 12.78
CA GLY A 144 3.42 6.89 12.37
C GLY A 144 4.38 7.72 11.51
N SER A 145 5.65 7.33 11.33
CA SER A 145 6.58 8.04 10.43
C SER A 145 6.38 7.66 8.96
N PHE A 146 5.65 6.59 8.67
CA PHE A 146 5.34 6.17 7.31
C PHE A 146 4.05 6.86 6.84
N SER A 147 4.18 7.97 6.10
CA SER A 147 3.05 8.72 5.53
C SER A 147 2.52 8.12 4.21
N GLY A 148 2.64 6.80 4.04
CA GLY A 148 2.39 6.06 2.81
C GLY A 148 3.46 5.01 2.56
N CYS A 149 3.46 4.45 1.35
CA CYS A 149 4.38 3.39 0.92
C CYS A 149 5.00 3.71 -0.44
N THR A 150 5.33 4.98 -0.72
CA THR A 150 6.08 5.35 -1.91
C THR A 150 7.42 4.60 -1.95
N PRO A 151 7.81 3.97 -3.08
CA PRO A 151 9.01 3.14 -3.18
C PRO A 151 10.28 3.82 -2.67
N ALA A 152 11.04 3.09 -1.86
CA ALA A 152 12.35 3.52 -1.36
C ALA A 152 13.50 3.01 -2.26
N ALA A 153 14.74 3.19 -1.82
CA ALA A 153 15.90 2.61 -2.50
C ALA A 153 15.91 1.07 -2.36
N THR A 154 16.39 0.38 -3.40
CA THR A 154 16.51 -1.10 -3.45
C THR A 154 17.98 -1.48 -3.71
N PRO A 155 18.86 -1.36 -2.70
CA PRO A 155 20.29 -1.55 -2.90
C PRO A 155 20.71 -3.02 -2.98
N PHE A 156 19.83 -3.97 -2.60
CA PHE A 156 20.15 -5.38 -2.47
C PHE A 156 19.59 -6.20 -3.62
N GLU A 157 20.21 -7.34 -3.88
CA GLU A 157 19.70 -8.34 -4.81
C GLU A 157 18.54 -9.09 -4.19
N PHE A 158 17.63 -9.51 -5.05
CA PHE A 158 16.46 -10.30 -4.68
C PHE A 158 16.35 -11.48 -5.62
N ASP A 159 16.49 -12.68 -5.10
CA ASP A 159 16.16 -13.91 -5.80
C ASP A 159 14.77 -14.38 -5.37
N GLY A 160 13.93 -14.72 -6.35
CA GLY A 160 12.57 -15.20 -6.13
C GLY A 160 11.50 -14.46 -6.92
N ASP A 161 10.25 -14.72 -6.54
CA ASP A 161 9.06 -14.35 -7.27
C ASP A 161 8.46 -13.04 -6.78
N ILE A 162 8.14 -12.18 -7.74
CA ILE A 162 7.39 -10.95 -7.52
C ILE A 162 6.18 -10.97 -8.47
N GLU A 163 4.96 -10.92 -7.95
CA GLU A 163 3.75 -10.66 -8.73
C GLU A 163 3.15 -9.32 -8.34
N ILE A 164 2.94 -8.47 -9.35
CA ILE A 164 2.35 -7.13 -9.22
C ILE A 164 1.19 -7.09 -10.19
N LYS A 165 -0.03 -6.82 -9.71
CA LYS A 165 -1.23 -6.65 -10.54
C LYS A 165 -2.09 -5.51 -10.02
#